data_AF-A0A0A0BHJ3-F1
#
_entry.id   AF-A0A0A0BHJ3-F1
#
_cell.length_a   1.000
_cell.length_b   1.000
_cell.length_c   1.000
_cell.angle_alpha   90.00
_cell.angle_beta   90.00
_cell.angle_gamma   90.00
#
_symmetry.space_group_name_H-M   'P 1'
#
loop_
_entity.id
_entity.type
_entity.pdbx_description
1 polymer ?
#
loop_
_entity_poly.entity_id
_entity_poly.type
_entity_poly.pdbx_seq_one_letter_code
_entity_poly.pdbx_strand_id
1 'polypeptide(L)'
;MASHNKQLQLDAAHALIDALEANNETVVHQQLTILTQSHENELFQEVGKLTRELHEALNNFNIDSRLVDMAQNDMPDTRERLNYVITTTEEAAHKTLGYIDNTLPLAQELRETAEKIDESWQRFRNKEMSADEFRVLVKEIEAYLPTVKQHADQVHANLSEMTLAQGFQDLTGQVIRQVIALVEEVERNLVQLVKVAGKQQTTEAKKEKVDPIKAEGPQINSQDKHNVVNNQDDVDDLLSSLGF
;
A
#
# COMPACT_ATOMS: atom_id res chain seq x y z
N MET A 1 -12.65 -24.21 42.64
CA MET A 1 -13.97 -24.86 42.53
C MET A 1 -13.87 -26.34 42.17
N ALA A 2 -13.10 -26.74 41.14
CA ALA A 2 -12.92 -28.16 40.76
C ALA A 2 -12.43 -29.09 41.91
N SER A 3 -11.51 -28.62 42.77
CA SER A 3 -11.02 -29.43 43.91
C SER A 3 -12.06 -29.68 45.00
N HIS A 4 -13.07 -28.81 45.14
CA HIS A 4 -14.13 -28.98 46.14
C HIS A 4 -15.20 -29.94 45.63
N ASN A 5 -15.51 -29.89 44.32
CA ASN A 5 -16.44 -30.81 43.67
C ASN A 5 -15.91 -32.26 43.69
N LYS A 6 -14.61 -32.43 43.42
CA LYS A 6 -13.95 -33.74 43.47
C LYS A 6 -13.95 -34.36 44.88
N GLN A 7 -13.79 -33.53 45.92
CA GLN A 7 -13.87 -34.00 47.32
C GLN A 7 -15.29 -34.42 47.68
N LEU A 8 -16.30 -33.61 47.30
CA LEU A 8 -17.72 -33.94 47.49
C LEU A 8 -18.13 -35.21 46.75
N GLN A 9 -17.62 -35.44 45.54
CA GLN A 9 -17.85 -36.67 44.77
C GLN A 9 -17.24 -37.90 45.46
N LEU A 10 -16.03 -37.77 46.01
CA LEU A 10 -15.37 -38.85 46.75
C LEU A 10 -16.12 -39.20 48.05
N ASP A 11 -16.54 -38.17 48.80
CA ASP A 11 -17.29 -38.37 50.04
C ASP A 11 -18.66 -39.00 49.77
N ALA A 12 -19.35 -38.57 48.69
CA ALA A 12 -20.62 -39.17 48.26
C ALA A 12 -20.45 -40.61 47.73
N ALA A 13 -19.35 -40.91 47.03
CA ALA A 13 -19.06 -42.26 46.55
C ALA A 13 -18.75 -43.24 47.69
N HIS A 14 -17.99 -42.81 48.73
CA HIS A 14 -17.78 -43.63 49.93
C HIS A 14 -19.09 -43.84 50.70
N ALA A 15 -19.89 -42.79 50.90
CA ALA A 15 -21.19 -42.90 51.56
C ALA A 15 -22.19 -43.78 50.78
N LEU A 16 -22.09 -43.83 49.46
CA LEU A 16 -22.89 -44.72 48.60
C LEU A 16 -22.50 -46.19 48.82
N ILE A 17 -21.21 -46.50 48.92
CA ILE A 17 -20.71 -47.85 49.19
C ILE A 17 -21.19 -48.32 50.56
N ASP A 18 -21.02 -47.51 51.60
CA ASP A 18 -21.47 -47.82 52.96
C ASP A 18 -23.00 -48.06 53.02
N ALA A 19 -23.78 -47.28 52.27
CA ALA A 19 -25.22 -47.41 52.20
C ALA A 19 -25.68 -48.67 51.44
N LEU A 20 -24.93 -49.10 50.42
CA LEU A 20 -25.16 -50.36 49.71
C LEU A 20 -24.84 -51.57 50.60
N GLU A 21 -23.76 -51.51 51.39
CA GLU A 21 -23.41 -52.56 52.35
C GLU A 21 -24.44 -52.68 53.50
N ALA A 22 -25.03 -51.55 53.91
CA ALA A 22 -26.08 -51.50 54.93
C ALA A 22 -27.51 -51.78 54.40
N ASN A 23 -27.66 -52.05 53.09
CA ASN A 23 -28.94 -52.29 52.40
C ASN A 23 -29.97 -51.14 52.59
N ASN A 24 -29.49 -49.90 52.69
CA ASN A 24 -30.31 -48.71 52.92
C ASN A 24 -30.60 -47.96 51.62
N GLU A 25 -31.66 -48.38 50.92
CA GLU A 25 -32.05 -47.84 49.61
C GLU A 25 -32.27 -46.32 49.60
N THR A 26 -32.72 -45.75 50.71
CA THR A 26 -33.00 -44.31 50.81
C THR A 26 -31.73 -43.47 50.67
N VAL A 27 -30.67 -43.89 51.37
CA VAL A 27 -29.37 -43.19 51.35
C VAL A 27 -28.67 -43.44 50.01
N VAL A 28 -28.82 -44.63 49.44
CA VAL A 28 -28.32 -44.95 48.10
C VAL A 28 -28.87 -43.98 47.05
N HIS A 29 -30.20 -43.77 47.02
CA HIS A 29 -30.82 -42.82 46.09
C HIS A 29 -30.37 -41.37 46.31
N GLN A 30 -30.17 -40.97 47.56
CA GLN A 30 -29.68 -39.63 47.89
C GLN A 30 -28.25 -39.39 47.38
N GLN A 31 -27.33 -40.33 47.63
CA GLN A 31 -25.94 -40.19 47.20
C GLN A 31 -25.80 -40.30 45.67
N LEU A 32 -26.61 -41.15 45.04
CA LEU A 32 -26.66 -41.25 43.58
C LEU A 32 -27.09 -39.91 42.96
N THR A 33 -28.11 -39.27 43.52
CA THR A 33 -28.60 -37.96 43.06
C THR A 33 -27.53 -36.87 43.17
N ILE A 34 -26.77 -36.83 44.28
CA ILE A 34 -25.68 -35.88 44.49
C ILE A 34 -24.58 -36.06 43.44
N LEU A 35 -24.21 -37.30 43.14
CA LEU A 35 -23.21 -37.62 42.12
C LEU A 35 -23.70 -37.26 40.71
N THR A 36 -24.95 -37.55 40.36
CA THR A 36 -25.53 -37.21 39.05
C THR A 36 -25.60 -35.69 38.86
N GLN A 37 -26.06 -34.95 39.86
CA GLN A 37 -26.22 -33.49 39.78
C GLN A 37 -24.88 -32.75 39.74
N SER A 38 -23.84 -33.30 40.38
CA SER A 38 -22.47 -32.80 40.25
C SER A 38 -21.92 -33.00 38.83
N HIS A 39 -22.17 -34.15 38.22
CA HIS A 39 -21.75 -34.46 36.85
C HIS A 39 -22.49 -33.60 35.80
N GLU A 40 -23.80 -33.41 35.95
CA GLU A 40 -24.61 -32.57 35.08
C GLU A 40 -24.15 -31.10 35.10
N ASN A 41 -23.77 -30.57 36.27
CA ASN A 41 -23.24 -29.21 36.38
C ASN A 41 -21.88 -29.04 35.69
N GLU A 42 -20.99 -30.02 35.78
CA GLU A 42 -19.70 -29.99 35.06
C GLU A 42 -19.91 -30.06 33.55
N LEU A 43 -20.80 -30.94 33.09
CA LEU A 43 -21.18 -31.02 31.68
C LEU A 43 -21.75 -29.68 31.18
N PHE A 44 -22.63 -29.04 31.96
CA PHE A 44 -23.22 -27.75 31.60
C PHE A 44 -22.19 -26.61 31.54
N GLN A 45 -21.21 -26.61 32.45
CA GLN A 45 -20.11 -25.64 32.41
C GLN A 45 -19.19 -25.85 31.21
N GLU A 46 -18.84 -27.09 30.88
CA GLU A 46 -18.02 -27.39 29.71
C GLU A 46 -18.76 -27.08 28.41
N VAL A 47 -20.05 -27.39 28.31
CA VAL A 47 -20.89 -26.99 27.18
C VAL A 47 -20.93 -25.47 27.06
N GLY A 48 -21.17 -24.74 28.16
CA GLY A 48 -21.19 -23.28 28.16
C GLY A 48 -19.85 -22.66 27.75
N LYS A 49 -18.74 -23.26 28.18
CA LYS A 49 -17.39 -22.87 27.77
C LYS A 49 -17.17 -23.11 26.27
N LEU A 50 -17.52 -24.29 25.76
CA LEU A 50 -17.47 -24.62 24.33
C LEU A 50 -18.35 -23.69 23.49
N THR A 51 -19.54 -23.33 23.98
CA THR A 51 -20.43 -22.40 23.25
C THR A 51 -19.85 -21.00 23.21
N ARG A 52 -19.17 -20.57 24.28
CA ARG A 52 -18.51 -19.26 24.35
C ARG A 52 -17.24 -19.21 23.50
N GLU A 53 -16.44 -20.28 23.52
CA GLU A 53 -15.29 -20.43 22.62
C GLU A 53 -15.72 -20.47 21.15
N LEU A 54 -16.80 -21.19 20.83
CA LEU A 54 -17.40 -21.19 19.48
C LEU A 54 -17.93 -19.80 19.10
N HIS A 55 -18.59 -19.11 20.04
CA HIS A 55 -19.10 -17.75 19.80
C HIS A 55 -17.97 -16.74 19.58
N GLU A 56 -16.92 -16.78 20.41
CA GLU A 56 -15.72 -15.94 20.23
C GLU A 56 -14.98 -16.28 18.93
N ALA A 57 -14.89 -17.56 18.56
CA ALA A 57 -14.33 -17.98 17.28
C ALA A 57 -15.18 -17.48 16.10
N LEU A 58 -16.51 -17.63 16.13
CA LEU A 58 -17.42 -17.09 15.12
C LEU A 58 -17.38 -15.57 15.04
N ASN A 59 -17.23 -14.88 16.15
CA ASN A 59 -17.14 -13.42 16.17
C ASN A 59 -15.79 -12.91 15.65
N ASN A 60 -14.71 -13.66 15.90
CA ASN A 60 -13.40 -13.43 15.26
C ASN A 60 -13.39 -13.83 13.77
N PHE A 61 -14.26 -14.77 13.38
CA PHE A 61 -14.45 -15.24 12.00
C PHE A 61 -15.55 -14.48 11.25
N ASN A 62 -16.26 -13.54 11.90
CA ASN A 62 -16.84 -12.39 11.22
C ASN A 62 -15.67 -11.51 10.73
N ILE A 63 -14.94 -12.09 9.78
CA ILE A 63 -14.00 -11.52 8.84
C ILE A 63 -14.36 -10.06 8.67
N ASP A 64 -13.46 -9.21 9.18
CA ASP A 64 -13.59 -7.76 9.32
C ASP A 64 -14.63 -7.20 8.36
N SER A 65 -15.77 -6.73 8.88
CA SER A 65 -16.75 -5.96 8.08
C SER A 65 -16.07 -4.90 7.22
N ARG A 66 -14.93 -4.38 7.69
CA ARG A 66 -14.01 -3.49 6.99
C ARG A 66 -13.33 -4.12 5.76
N LEU A 67 -12.83 -5.36 5.81
CA LEU A 67 -12.29 -6.05 4.63
C LEU A 67 -13.36 -6.28 3.55
N VAL A 68 -14.59 -6.60 3.97
CA VAL A 68 -15.73 -6.76 3.04
C VAL A 68 -16.10 -5.41 2.42
N ASP A 69 -16.18 -4.35 3.22
CA ASP A 69 -16.46 -2.98 2.78
C ASP A 69 -15.39 -2.47 1.80
N MET A 70 -14.11 -2.69 2.12
CA MET A 70 -13.00 -2.34 1.23
C MET A 70 -13.08 -3.07 -0.13
N ALA A 71 -13.43 -4.36 -0.12
CA ALA A 71 -13.54 -5.16 -1.35
C ALA A 71 -14.77 -4.77 -2.18
N GLN A 72 -15.90 -4.43 -1.54
CA GLN A 72 -17.16 -4.13 -2.22
C GLN A 72 -17.29 -2.67 -2.65
N ASN A 73 -16.71 -1.73 -1.91
CA ASN A 73 -16.91 -0.29 -2.11
C ASN A 73 -15.59 0.43 -2.44
N ASP A 74 -14.59 0.37 -1.56
CA ASP A 74 -13.37 1.20 -1.68
C ASP A 74 -12.48 0.81 -2.86
N MET A 75 -12.30 -0.49 -3.11
CA MET A 75 -11.49 -0.99 -4.24
C MET A 75 -12.10 -0.62 -5.59
N PRO A 76 -13.41 -0.82 -5.86
CA PRO A 76 -14.06 -0.32 -7.06
C PRO A 76 -13.96 1.21 -7.23
N ASP A 77 -14.20 1.99 -6.17
CA ASP A 77 -14.08 3.47 -6.20
C ASP A 77 -12.64 3.89 -6.53
N THR A 78 -11.66 3.28 -5.87
CA THR A 78 -10.23 3.54 -6.12
C THR A 78 -9.83 3.25 -7.56
N ARG A 79 -10.35 2.17 -8.15
CA ARG A 79 -10.13 1.85 -9.56
C ARG A 79 -10.71 2.93 -10.47
N GLU A 80 -11.90 3.43 -10.19
CA GLU A 80 -12.52 4.52 -10.95
C GLU A 80 -11.69 5.80 -10.84
N ARG A 81 -11.24 6.14 -9.63
CA ARG A 81 -10.34 7.28 -9.40
C ARG A 81 -9.00 7.15 -10.13
N LEU A 82 -8.40 5.96 -10.15
CA LEU A 82 -7.17 5.70 -10.92
C LEU A 82 -7.40 5.85 -12.42
N ASN A 83 -8.52 5.35 -12.95
CA ASN A 83 -8.87 5.59 -14.35
C ASN A 83 -9.03 7.08 -14.64
N TYR A 84 -9.68 7.84 -13.74
CA TYR A 84 -9.77 9.29 -13.85
C TYR A 84 -8.38 9.95 -13.90
N VAL A 85 -7.45 9.51 -13.05
CA VAL A 85 -6.05 9.99 -13.08
C VAL A 85 -5.39 9.72 -14.42
N ILE A 86 -5.54 8.50 -14.96
CA ILE A 86 -4.96 8.11 -16.25
C ILE A 86 -5.51 9.00 -17.35
N THR A 87 -6.84 9.09 -17.49
CA THR A 87 -7.49 9.90 -18.51
C THR A 87 -7.10 11.37 -18.41
N THR A 88 -7.10 11.94 -17.20
CA THR A 88 -6.76 13.36 -17.00
C THR A 88 -5.29 13.62 -17.33
N THR A 89 -4.39 12.70 -16.98
CA THR A 89 -2.95 12.82 -17.29
C THR A 89 -2.70 12.70 -18.79
N GLU A 90 -3.39 11.79 -19.47
CA GLU A 90 -3.30 11.63 -20.92
C GLU A 90 -3.82 12.86 -21.65
N GLU A 91 -4.98 13.41 -21.24
CA GLU A 91 -5.55 14.62 -21.82
C GLU A 91 -4.60 15.82 -21.65
N ALA A 92 -4.04 15.99 -20.46
CA ALA A 92 -3.12 17.09 -20.19
C ALA A 92 -1.79 16.95 -20.95
N ALA A 93 -1.26 15.74 -21.08
CA ALA A 93 -0.10 15.46 -21.91
C ALA A 93 -0.39 15.78 -23.39
N HIS A 94 -1.56 15.36 -23.90
CA HIS A 94 -1.97 15.64 -25.27
C HIS A 94 -2.11 17.15 -25.54
N LYS A 95 -2.78 17.89 -24.63
CA LYS A 95 -2.87 19.36 -24.72
C LYS A 95 -1.50 20.03 -24.70
N THR A 96 -0.64 19.61 -23.77
CA THR A 96 0.72 20.13 -23.65
C THR A 96 1.52 19.94 -24.94
N LEU A 97 1.50 18.72 -25.50
CA LEU A 97 2.15 18.43 -26.78
C LEU A 97 1.57 19.27 -27.92
N GLY A 98 0.25 19.43 -27.99
CA GLY A 98 -0.39 20.29 -28.99
C GLY A 98 0.06 21.75 -28.90
N TYR A 99 0.22 22.30 -27.69
CA TYR A 99 0.77 23.65 -27.53
C TYR A 99 2.24 23.75 -27.90
N ILE A 100 3.04 22.71 -27.62
CA ILE A 100 4.44 22.64 -28.06
C ILE A 100 4.52 22.62 -29.60
N ASP A 101 3.72 21.77 -30.25
CA ASP A 101 3.66 21.65 -31.71
C ASP A 101 3.26 22.98 -32.39
N ASN A 102 2.42 23.77 -31.74
CA ASN A 102 2.05 25.11 -32.22
C ASN A 102 3.10 26.19 -31.90
N THR A 103 3.93 26.00 -30.88
CA THR A 103 4.90 27.01 -30.40
C THR A 103 6.25 26.90 -31.10
N LEU A 104 6.70 25.68 -31.39
CA LEU A 104 7.99 25.45 -32.04
C LEU A 104 8.12 26.12 -33.42
N PRO A 105 7.12 26.05 -34.33
CA PRO A 105 7.20 26.72 -35.62
C PRO A 105 7.32 28.24 -35.50
N LEU A 106 6.62 28.85 -34.54
CA LEU A 106 6.69 30.29 -34.29
C LEU A 106 8.09 30.71 -33.88
N ALA A 107 8.69 29.96 -32.95
CA ALA A 107 10.07 30.21 -32.49
C ALA A 107 11.09 29.98 -33.61
N GLN A 108 10.87 28.97 -34.46
CA GLN A 108 11.72 28.69 -35.61
C GLN A 108 11.68 29.83 -36.64
N GLU A 109 10.49 30.31 -37.01
CA GLU A 109 10.35 31.41 -37.97
C GLU A 109 10.99 32.72 -37.47
N LEU A 110 10.86 33.01 -36.16
CA LEU A 110 11.56 34.12 -35.53
C LEU A 110 13.08 33.95 -35.62
N ARG A 111 13.60 32.76 -35.31
CA ARG A 111 15.04 32.49 -35.38
C ARG A 111 15.57 32.67 -36.81
N GLU A 112 14.93 32.05 -37.79
CA GLU A 112 15.37 32.10 -39.18
C GLU A 112 15.36 33.52 -39.75
N THR A 113 14.35 34.33 -39.39
CA THR A 113 14.28 35.71 -39.87
C THR A 113 15.28 36.61 -39.15
N ALA A 114 15.49 36.40 -37.84
CA ALA A 114 16.51 37.10 -37.08
C ALA A 114 17.93 36.81 -37.60
N GLU A 115 18.25 35.56 -37.94
CA GLU A 115 19.54 35.17 -38.53
C GLU A 115 19.78 35.89 -39.86
N LYS A 116 18.79 35.93 -40.76
CA LYS A 116 18.91 36.66 -42.04
C LYS A 116 19.14 38.17 -41.85
N ILE A 117 18.44 38.77 -40.90
CA ILE A 117 18.60 40.20 -40.58
C ILE A 117 19.98 40.45 -39.97
N ASP A 118 20.48 39.57 -39.09
CA ASP A 118 21.82 39.70 -38.49
C ASP A 118 22.92 39.58 -39.56
N GLU A 119 22.84 38.59 -40.46
CA GLU A 119 23.80 38.45 -41.57
C GLU A 119 23.84 39.71 -42.46
N SER A 120 22.66 40.23 -42.81
CA SER A 120 22.54 41.46 -43.61
C SER A 120 23.06 42.68 -42.85
N TRP A 121 22.85 42.73 -41.53
CA TRP A 121 23.37 43.78 -40.66
C TRP A 121 24.90 43.72 -40.52
N GLN A 122 25.51 42.53 -40.48
CA GLN A 122 26.97 42.38 -40.50
C GLN A 122 27.56 42.89 -41.82
N ARG A 123 26.96 42.53 -42.96
CA ARG A 123 27.37 43.06 -44.28
C ARG A 123 27.29 44.59 -44.33
N PHE A 124 26.24 45.18 -43.74
CA PHE A 124 26.13 46.63 -43.61
C PHE A 124 27.32 47.24 -42.88
N ARG A 125 27.62 46.68 -41.69
CA ARG A 125 28.69 47.16 -40.81
C ARG A 125 30.07 47.05 -41.44
N ASN A 126 30.29 46.02 -42.23
CA ASN A 126 31.54 45.80 -42.98
C ASN A 126 31.65 46.67 -44.24
N LYS A 127 30.63 47.47 -44.56
CA LYS A 127 30.52 48.29 -45.77
C LYS A 127 30.49 47.45 -47.06
N GLU A 128 30.00 46.22 -46.96
CA GLU A 128 29.88 45.24 -48.06
C GLU A 128 28.47 45.25 -48.66
N MET A 129 27.74 46.35 -48.50
CA MET A 129 26.35 46.50 -48.92
C MET A 129 26.12 47.81 -49.67
N SER A 130 25.39 47.72 -50.77
CA SER A 130 24.95 48.86 -51.59
C SER A 130 23.77 49.60 -50.97
N ALA A 131 23.48 50.81 -51.48
CA ALA A 131 22.34 51.60 -51.04
C ALA A 131 20.98 50.93 -51.34
N ASP A 132 20.88 50.14 -52.41
CA ASP A 132 19.63 49.44 -52.77
C ASP A 132 19.40 48.21 -51.88
N GLU A 133 20.45 47.44 -51.58
CA GLU A 133 20.38 46.34 -50.61
C GLU A 133 20.02 46.86 -49.20
N PHE A 134 20.57 48.01 -48.80
CA PHE A 134 20.21 48.63 -47.51
C PHE A 134 18.72 49.01 -47.43
N ARG A 135 18.13 49.51 -48.52
CA ARG A 135 16.68 49.80 -48.57
C ARG A 135 15.84 48.53 -48.45
N VAL A 136 16.32 47.41 -48.96
CA VAL A 136 15.66 46.10 -48.80
C VAL A 136 15.74 45.66 -47.33
N LEU A 137 16.92 45.73 -46.70
CA LEU A 137 17.09 45.39 -45.28
C LEU A 137 16.17 46.20 -44.36
N VAL A 138 16.03 47.52 -44.59
CA VAL A 138 15.11 48.35 -43.81
C VAL A 138 13.67 47.86 -43.94
N LYS A 139 13.22 47.50 -45.16
CA LYS A 139 11.88 46.94 -45.38
C LYS A 139 11.69 45.58 -44.73
N GLU A 140 12.71 44.72 -44.73
CA GLU A 140 12.68 43.43 -44.05
C GLU A 140 12.56 43.60 -42.54
N ILE A 141 13.28 44.54 -41.94
CA ILE A 141 13.17 44.87 -40.51
C ILE A 141 11.78 45.44 -40.20
N GLU A 142 11.26 46.37 -41.01
CA GLU A 142 9.91 46.93 -40.85
C GLU A 142 8.82 45.86 -40.93
N ALA A 143 8.97 44.87 -41.81
CA ALA A 143 8.05 43.75 -41.94
C ALA A 143 8.20 42.72 -40.80
N TYR A 144 9.42 42.55 -40.26
CA TYR A 144 9.70 41.58 -39.21
C TYR A 144 9.21 42.03 -37.83
N LEU A 145 9.31 43.32 -37.49
CA LEU A 145 8.93 43.83 -36.17
C LEU A 145 7.46 43.51 -35.76
N PRO A 146 6.46 43.63 -36.65
CA PRO A 146 5.10 43.15 -36.38
C PRO A 146 5.03 41.65 -36.14
N THR A 147 5.71 40.83 -36.95
CA THR A 147 5.76 39.37 -36.80
C THR A 147 6.34 38.97 -35.45
N VAL A 148 7.40 39.63 -34.99
CA VAL A 148 7.98 39.42 -33.66
C VAL A 148 6.95 39.61 -32.56
N LYS A 149 6.19 40.70 -32.60
CA LYS A 149 5.15 40.96 -31.60
C LYS A 149 4.08 39.89 -31.62
N GLN A 150 3.55 39.58 -32.81
CA GLN A 150 2.49 38.58 -32.97
C GLN A 150 2.95 37.19 -32.48
N HIS A 151 4.14 36.75 -32.86
CA HIS A 151 4.65 35.44 -32.47
C HIS A 151 5.00 35.41 -30.98
N ALA A 152 5.57 36.48 -30.42
CA ALA A 152 5.83 36.57 -28.99
C ALA A 152 4.54 36.48 -28.16
N ASP A 153 3.48 37.18 -28.59
CA ASP A 153 2.16 37.12 -27.95
C ASP A 153 1.58 35.70 -28.03
N GLN A 154 1.68 35.06 -29.20
CA GLN A 154 1.17 33.70 -29.40
C GLN A 154 1.97 32.65 -28.60
N VAL A 155 3.30 32.77 -28.54
CA VAL A 155 4.16 31.92 -27.72
C VAL A 155 3.78 32.09 -26.25
N HIS A 156 3.62 33.33 -25.77
CA HIS A 156 3.19 33.59 -24.40
C HIS A 156 1.82 32.99 -24.10
N ALA A 157 0.86 33.13 -25.01
CA ALA A 157 -0.47 32.53 -24.87
C ALA A 157 -0.39 30.99 -24.80
N ASN A 158 0.34 30.36 -25.71
CA ASN A 158 0.51 28.90 -25.72
C ASN A 158 1.19 28.38 -24.44
N LEU A 159 2.21 29.07 -23.94
CA LEU A 159 2.89 28.71 -22.68
C LEU A 159 1.98 28.90 -21.46
N SER A 160 1.13 29.93 -21.47
CA SER A 160 0.12 30.15 -20.43
C SER A 160 -0.90 29.03 -20.40
N GLU A 161 -1.41 28.65 -21.57
CA GLU A 161 -2.34 27.53 -21.72
C GLU A 161 -1.70 26.17 -21.36
N MET A 162 -0.43 25.96 -21.69
CA MET A 162 0.32 24.78 -21.27
C MET A 162 0.46 24.71 -19.75
N THR A 163 0.73 25.84 -19.09
CA THR A 163 0.79 25.91 -17.62
C THR A 163 -0.58 25.62 -17.00
N LEU A 164 -1.66 26.13 -17.59
CA LEU A 164 -3.02 25.84 -17.16
C LEU A 164 -3.38 24.36 -17.35
N ALA A 165 -3.02 23.78 -18.49
CA ALA A 165 -3.23 22.37 -18.79
C ALA A 165 -2.51 21.45 -17.80
N GLN A 166 -1.44 21.92 -17.14
CA GLN A 166 -0.72 21.21 -16.08
C GLN A 166 -1.38 21.30 -14.70
N GLY A 167 -2.46 22.08 -14.54
CA GLY A 167 -3.19 22.24 -13.27
C GLY A 167 -3.80 20.94 -12.70
N PHE A 168 -3.84 19.85 -13.47
CA PHE A 168 -4.33 18.55 -13.03
C PHE A 168 -3.44 17.86 -11.99
N GLN A 169 -2.17 18.26 -11.88
CA GLN A 169 -1.17 17.55 -11.06
C GLN A 169 -1.54 17.49 -9.57
N ASP A 170 -2.18 18.52 -9.02
CA ASP A 170 -2.60 18.51 -7.61
C ASP A 170 -3.70 17.47 -7.38
N LEU A 171 -4.72 17.48 -8.26
CA LEU A 171 -5.86 16.57 -8.16
C LEU A 171 -5.44 15.11 -8.35
N THR A 172 -4.60 14.82 -9.34
CA THR A 172 -4.09 13.46 -9.56
C THR A 172 -3.17 13.01 -8.42
N GLY A 173 -2.35 13.92 -7.88
CA GLY A 173 -1.55 13.66 -6.68
C GLY A 173 -2.39 13.32 -5.45
N GLN A 174 -3.51 14.02 -5.24
CA GLN A 174 -4.44 13.71 -4.15
C GLN A 174 -5.05 12.32 -4.30
N VAL A 175 -5.51 11.97 -5.51
CA VAL A 175 -6.06 10.64 -5.79
C VAL A 175 -5.02 9.54 -5.55
N ILE A 176 -3.80 9.71 -6.04
CA ILE A 176 -2.73 8.72 -5.84
C ILE A 176 -2.43 8.54 -4.34
N ARG A 177 -2.40 9.62 -3.55
CA ARG A 177 -2.23 9.52 -2.09
C ARG A 177 -3.37 8.74 -1.43
N GLN A 178 -4.62 8.95 -1.84
CA GLN A 178 -5.76 8.19 -1.34
C GLN A 178 -5.65 6.70 -1.69
N VAL A 179 -5.25 6.39 -2.92
CA VAL A 179 -5.03 5.02 -3.39
C VAL A 179 -3.94 4.34 -2.55
N ILE A 180 -2.81 5.01 -2.31
CA ILE A 180 -1.70 4.49 -1.50
C ILE A 180 -2.20 4.18 -0.09
N ALA A 181 -2.93 5.12 0.54
CA ALA A 181 -3.46 4.92 1.88
C ALA A 181 -4.40 3.70 1.96
N LEU A 182 -5.25 3.50 0.94
CA LEU A 182 -6.12 2.32 0.88
C LEU A 182 -5.30 1.03 0.73
N VAL A 183 -4.30 1.00 -0.15
CA VAL A 183 -3.44 -0.18 -0.36
C VAL A 183 -2.69 -0.55 0.93
N GLU A 184 -2.11 0.42 1.62
CA GLU A 184 -1.46 0.18 2.92
C GLU A 184 -2.44 -0.38 3.96
N GLU A 185 -3.70 0.07 3.92
CA GLU A 185 -4.73 -0.45 4.81
C GLU A 185 -5.11 -1.90 4.49
N VAL A 186 -5.27 -2.22 3.20
CA VAL A 186 -5.52 -3.60 2.76
C VAL A 186 -4.36 -4.50 3.19
N GLU A 187 -3.12 -4.05 3.01
CA GLU A 187 -1.93 -4.78 3.44
C GLU A 187 -1.93 -5.07 4.94
N ARG A 188 -2.18 -4.04 5.78
CA ARG A 188 -2.25 -4.20 7.24
C ARG A 188 -3.32 -5.22 7.65
N ASN A 189 -4.50 -5.15 7.05
CA ASN A 189 -5.60 -6.06 7.36
C ASN A 189 -5.29 -7.50 6.92
N LEU A 190 -4.67 -7.70 5.75
CA LEU A 190 -4.22 -9.02 5.29
C LEU A 190 -3.13 -9.61 6.21
N VAL A 191 -2.15 -8.81 6.63
CA VAL A 191 -1.12 -9.23 7.60
C VAL A 191 -1.76 -9.64 8.93
N GLN A 192 -2.76 -8.90 9.40
CA GLN A 192 -3.49 -9.24 10.62
C GLN A 192 -4.27 -10.56 10.47
N LEU A 193 -4.93 -10.77 9.33
CA LEU A 193 -5.66 -12.00 9.03
C LEU A 193 -4.73 -13.22 9.01
N VAL A 194 -3.54 -13.10 8.38
CA VAL A 194 -2.51 -14.15 8.39
C VAL A 194 -2.00 -14.42 9.81
N LYS A 195 -1.80 -13.39 10.64
CA LYS A 195 -1.41 -13.56 12.05
C LYS A 195 -2.47 -14.29 12.87
N VAL A 196 -3.75 -14.01 12.66
CA VAL A 196 -4.86 -14.68 13.35
C VAL A 196 -4.99 -16.15 12.91
N ALA A 197 -4.97 -16.40 11.60
CA ALA A 197 -5.00 -17.75 11.05
C ALA A 197 -3.79 -18.59 11.51
N GLY A 198 -2.60 -17.98 11.59
CA GLY A 198 -1.39 -18.62 12.10
C GLY A 198 -1.43 -18.96 13.60
N LYS A 199 -2.18 -18.18 14.41
CA LYS A 199 -2.38 -18.47 15.85
C LYS A 199 -3.35 -19.63 16.10
N GLN A 200 -4.27 -19.92 15.18
CA GLN A 200 -5.15 -21.10 15.30
C GLN A 200 -4.42 -22.43 15.01
N GLN A 201 -3.20 -22.40 14.44
CA GLN A 201 -2.40 -23.60 14.19
C GLN A 201 -1.36 -23.91 15.30
N THR A 202 -1.28 -23.14 16.39
CA THR A 202 -0.25 -23.30 17.42
C THR A 202 -0.73 -23.83 18.78
N THR A 203 -1.93 -24.44 18.85
CA THR A 203 -2.30 -25.26 20.02
C THR A 203 -1.68 -26.66 20.03
N GLU A 204 -0.89 -27.05 19.02
CA GLU A 204 -0.03 -28.22 19.10
C GLU A 204 1.45 -27.83 19.00
N ALA A 205 2.18 -28.19 20.06
CA ALA A 205 3.60 -28.01 20.31
C ALA A 205 4.47 -27.96 19.04
N LYS A 206 5.21 -26.86 18.83
CA LYS A 206 6.31 -26.83 17.86
C LYS A 206 7.60 -26.32 18.51
N LYS A 207 8.53 -27.25 18.69
CA LYS A 207 9.97 -27.00 18.81
C LYS A 207 10.43 -26.30 17.53
N GLU A 208 11.05 -25.14 17.67
CA GLU A 208 11.70 -24.44 16.56
C GLU A 208 12.87 -25.27 16.04
N LYS A 209 12.80 -25.64 14.76
CA LYS A 209 13.97 -25.90 13.93
C LYS A 209 13.94 -24.86 12.81
N VAL A 210 14.95 -24.00 12.80
CA VAL A 210 15.19 -23.01 11.75
C VAL A 210 15.77 -23.74 10.54
N ASP A 211 15.13 -23.60 9.38
CA ASP A 211 15.59 -24.15 8.10
C ASP A 211 16.43 -23.08 7.36
N PRO A 212 17.65 -23.37 6.89
CA PRO A 212 18.63 -22.35 6.51
C PRO A 212 18.57 -21.89 5.04
N ILE A 213 17.44 -22.07 4.34
CA ILE A 213 17.35 -21.75 2.91
C ILE A 213 16.14 -20.86 2.64
N LYS A 214 16.32 -19.55 2.83
CA LYS A 214 15.45 -18.53 2.22
C LYS A 214 16.24 -17.77 1.17
N ALA A 215 15.71 -17.74 -0.05
CA ALA A 215 16.19 -16.92 -1.14
C ALA A 215 15.99 -15.44 -0.81
N GLU A 216 17.08 -14.69 -0.72
CA GLU A 216 17.10 -13.25 -0.54
C GLU A 216 16.92 -12.57 -1.91
N GLY A 217 15.79 -11.90 -2.13
CA GLY A 217 15.63 -10.92 -3.22
C GLY A 217 16.38 -9.61 -2.90
N PRO A 218 16.56 -8.71 -3.87
CA PRO A 218 17.40 -7.53 -3.68
C PRO A 218 16.85 -6.60 -2.59
N GLN A 219 17.62 -6.45 -1.51
CA GLN A 219 17.30 -5.62 -0.34
C GLN A 219 17.52 -4.13 -0.67
N ILE A 220 16.45 -3.43 -0.99
CA ILE A 220 16.41 -1.98 -1.12
C ILE A 220 15.89 -1.36 0.18
N ASN A 221 16.73 -1.30 1.22
CA ASN A 221 16.69 -0.31 2.31
C ASN A 221 17.67 -0.72 3.44
N SER A 222 18.90 -0.23 3.35
CA SER A 222 20.01 -0.62 4.25
C SER A 222 20.19 0.27 5.49
N GLN A 223 19.20 1.10 5.85
CA GLN A 223 19.39 2.06 6.96
C GLN A 223 18.81 1.62 8.31
N ASP A 224 17.93 0.62 8.38
CA ASP A 224 17.22 0.29 9.64
C ASP A 224 17.29 -1.18 10.09
N LYS A 225 18.32 -1.94 9.71
CA LYS A 225 18.54 -3.27 10.28
C LYS A 225 19.97 -3.49 10.75
N HIS A 226 20.07 -3.81 12.04
CA HIS A 226 21.28 -4.12 12.82
C HIS A 226 21.88 -5.50 12.48
N ASN A 227 21.88 -5.86 11.19
CA ASN A 227 22.44 -7.12 10.71
C ASN A 227 22.92 -7.00 9.25
N VAL A 228 23.52 -5.84 8.91
CA VAL A 228 24.28 -5.67 7.67
C VAL A 228 25.74 -5.90 8.04
N VAL A 229 26.24 -7.08 7.67
CA VAL A 229 27.67 -7.43 7.76
C VAL A 229 28.43 -6.47 6.84
N ASN A 230 29.14 -5.52 7.45
CA ASN A 230 29.82 -4.43 6.75
C ASN A 230 31.34 -4.46 6.93
N ASN A 231 31.91 -5.52 7.48
CA ASN A 231 33.36 -5.60 7.65
C ASN A 231 33.94 -6.91 7.11
N GLN A 232 35.05 -6.75 6.39
CA GLN A 232 35.87 -7.80 5.77
C GLN A 232 36.38 -8.82 6.81
N ASP A 233 36.44 -8.46 8.09
CA ASP A 233 36.91 -9.31 9.18
C ASP A 233 35.96 -10.48 9.50
N ASP A 234 34.64 -10.30 9.29
CA ASP A 234 33.65 -11.37 9.52
C ASP A 234 33.69 -12.45 8.42
N VAL A 235 34.32 -12.14 7.28
CA VAL A 235 34.53 -13.09 6.17
C VAL A 235 35.67 -14.06 6.50
N ASP A 236 36.72 -13.59 7.17
CA ASP A 236 37.86 -14.42 7.56
C ASP A 236 37.52 -15.37 8.73
N ASP A 237 36.61 -14.96 9.61
CA ASP A 237 36.07 -15.83 10.67
C ASP A 237 35.19 -16.96 10.11
N LEU A 238 34.40 -16.68 9.06
CA LEU A 238 33.61 -17.68 8.36
C LEU A 238 34.50 -18.70 7.62
N LEU A 239 35.59 -18.26 7.00
CA LEU A 239 36.55 -19.15 6.34
C LEU A 239 37.32 -20.03 7.33
N SER A 240 37.67 -19.48 8.50
CA SER A 240 38.32 -20.23 9.58
C SER A 240 37.43 -21.33 10.16
N SER A 241 36.10 -21.16 10.14
CA SER A 241 35.15 -22.15 10.65
C SER A 241 34.88 -23.33 9.70
N LEU A 242 35.28 -23.20 8.42
CA LEU A 242 35.08 -24.20 7.36
C LEU A 242 36.30 -25.06 7.05
N GLY A 243 37.42 -24.87 7.77
CA GLY A 243 38.51 -25.83 7.84
C GLY A 243 39.37 -25.95 6.57
N PHE A 244 39.91 -24.82 6.09
CA PHE A 244 41.14 -24.79 5.30
C PHE A 244 42.25 -24.06 6.07
#